data_AF-A0A8T0BDL0-F1
#
_entry.id   AF-A0A8T0BDL0-F1
#
_cell.length_a   1.000
_cell.length_b   1.000
_cell.length_c   1.000
_cell.angle_alpha   90.00
_cell.angle_beta   90.00
_cell.angle_gamma   90.00
#
_symmetry.space_group_name_H-M   'P 1'
#
loop_
_entity.id
_entity.type
_entity.pdbx_description
1 polymer ?
#
loop_
_entity_poly.entity_id
_entity_poly.type
_entity_poly.pdbx_seq_one_letter_code
_entity_poly.pdbx_strand_id
1 'polypeptide(L)'
;MDVVVGAPLEDNGQGSIYIFNGRNADIAPTYSQRISGSSVRSGLQYFGISLSQSSLDHSQDQLPDLAVGSKGAVTLLRSRPIVDLQNTLTYNPSKIPTRDTNCTSPLRNTLKLCFTMDRLKNDPQSDLNANINYTIKLDAKRQSYRAYFSEKIRDLSRMISVSLQEKCDEHNFL
;
A
#
# COMPACT_ATOMS: atom_id res chain seq x y z
N MET A 1 4.80 -17.62 9.54
CA MET A 1 3.60 -17.55 10.40
C MET A 1 3.71 -16.28 11.21
N ASP A 2 2.65 -15.49 11.26
CA ASP A 2 2.62 -14.22 11.98
C ASP A 2 2.13 -14.46 13.42
N VAL A 3 2.52 -13.58 14.34
CA VAL A 3 2.14 -13.67 15.75
C VAL A 3 1.59 -12.36 16.26
N VAL A 4 0.71 -12.47 17.26
CA VAL A 4 0.15 -11.32 17.97
C VAL A 4 0.53 -11.40 19.44
N VAL A 5 0.98 -10.27 20.00
CA VAL A 5 1.39 -10.16 21.40
C VAL A 5 0.57 -9.07 22.08
N GLY A 6 -0.02 -9.40 23.23
CA GLY A 6 -0.81 -8.48 24.05
C GLY A 6 0.04 -7.69 25.04
N ALA A 7 -0.27 -6.41 25.21
CA ALA A 7 0.34 -5.51 26.18
C ALA A 7 -0.76 -4.77 26.98
N PRO A 8 -1.52 -5.47 27.84
CA PRO A 8 -2.73 -4.93 28.45
C PRO A 8 -2.51 -3.76 29.41
N LEU A 9 -1.30 -3.54 29.91
CA LEU A 9 -1.01 -2.45 30.85
C LEU A 9 -0.45 -1.18 30.18
N GLU A 10 -0.23 -1.19 28.87
CA GLU A 10 0.19 0.00 28.13
C GLU A 10 -0.88 1.10 28.14
N ASP A 11 -0.46 2.33 27.78
CA ASP A 11 -1.33 3.49 27.66
C ASP A 11 -2.17 3.74 28.93
N ASN A 12 -1.53 3.66 30.11
CA ASN A 12 -2.16 3.76 31.43
C ASN A 12 -3.26 2.70 31.68
N GLY A 13 -3.00 1.46 31.28
CA GLY A 13 -3.94 0.35 31.48
C GLY A 13 -5.09 0.29 30.46
N GLN A 14 -5.05 1.11 29.41
CA GLN A 14 -5.98 0.95 28.28
C GLN A 14 -5.64 -0.30 27.47
N GLY A 15 -4.35 -0.62 27.35
CA GLY A 15 -3.83 -1.81 26.69
C GLY A 15 -3.65 -1.65 25.19
N SER A 16 -2.84 -2.54 24.62
CA SER A 16 -2.50 -2.59 23.19
C SER A 16 -2.23 -4.02 22.75
N ILE A 17 -2.26 -4.25 21.44
CA ILE A 17 -1.70 -5.44 20.81
C ILE A 17 -0.67 -5.07 19.75
N TYR A 18 0.24 -5.99 19.49
CA TYR A 18 1.29 -5.88 18.49
C TYR A 18 1.23 -7.06 17.53
N ILE A 19 1.32 -6.79 16.24
CA ILE A 19 1.39 -7.80 15.18
C ILE A 19 2.83 -7.86 14.69
N PHE A 20 3.42 -9.05 14.70
CA PHE A 20 4.74 -9.33 14.18
C PHE A 20 4.65 -10.31 13.02
N ASN A 21 5.15 -9.92 11.85
CA ASN A 21 5.20 -10.82 10.71
C ASN A 21 6.28 -11.88 10.91
N GLY A 22 5.96 -13.11 10.52
CA GLY A 22 6.92 -14.19 10.43
C GLY A 22 7.86 -14.03 9.26
N ARG A 23 9.04 -14.61 9.41
CA ARG A 23 10.03 -14.79 8.35
C ARG A 23 10.26 -16.29 8.15
N ASN A 24 11.17 -16.64 7.24
CA ASN A 24 11.44 -18.04 6.92
C ASN A 24 11.94 -18.86 8.13
N ALA A 25 12.69 -18.24 9.04
CA ALA A 25 13.34 -18.95 10.16
C ALA A 25 12.92 -18.42 11.54
N ASP A 26 12.43 -17.19 11.64
CA ASP A 26 12.14 -16.49 12.90
C ASP A 26 10.95 -15.53 12.76
N ILE A 27 10.69 -14.78 13.83
CA ILE A 27 9.69 -13.71 13.86
C ILE A 27 10.44 -12.37 13.70
N ALA A 28 9.89 -11.45 12.92
CA ALA A 28 10.49 -10.13 12.80
C ALA A 28 10.62 -9.47 14.19
N PRO A 29 11.79 -8.92 14.56
CA PRO A 29 11.98 -8.32 15.88
C PRO A 29 11.20 -7.02 16.06
N THR A 30 10.77 -6.41 14.96
CA THR A 30 9.97 -5.18 14.93
C THR A 30 8.55 -5.52 14.52
N TYR A 31 7.57 -5.01 15.27
CA TYR A 31 6.16 -5.15 14.91
C TYR A 31 5.88 -4.43 13.59
N SER A 32 4.95 -4.97 12.80
CA SER A 32 4.43 -4.32 11.59
C SER A 32 3.23 -3.44 11.88
N GLN A 33 2.49 -3.74 12.96
CA GLN A 33 1.36 -2.97 13.39
C GLN A 33 1.21 -3.00 14.92
N ARG A 34 0.87 -1.84 15.49
CA ARG A 34 0.42 -1.70 16.88
C ARG A 34 -1.01 -1.19 16.86
N ILE A 35 -1.88 -1.78 17.68
CA ILE A 35 -3.28 -1.37 17.82
C ILE A 35 -3.52 -1.05 19.29
N SER A 36 -3.70 0.24 19.61
CA SER A 36 -4.07 0.68 20.95
C SER A 36 -5.56 0.47 21.18
N GLY A 37 -5.94 0.03 22.39
CA GLY A 37 -7.35 -0.11 22.76
C GLY A 37 -8.13 1.18 22.57
N SER A 38 -7.50 2.32 22.85
CA SER A 38 -8.08 3.66 22.63
C SER A 38 -8.48 3.93 21.17
N SER A 39 -7.72 3.38 20.21
CA SER A 39 -7.97 3.55 18.77
C SER A 39 -9.10 2.65 18.26
N VAL A 40 -9.39 1.56 18.97
CA VAL A 40 -10.47 0.61 18.67
C VAL A 40 -11.79 1.13 19.21
N ARG A 41 -11.82 1.48 20.50
CA ARG A 41 -13.00 2.02 21.18
C ARG A 41 -12.58 2.78 22.43
N SER A 42 -13.07 4.00 22.57
CA SER A 42 -12.85 4.81 23.79
C SER A 42 -13.33 4.07 25.04
N GLY A 43 -12.52 4.10 26.11
CA GLY A 43 -12.86 3.51 27.40
C GLY A 43 -12.53 2.03 27.56
N LEU A 44 -11.89 1.39 26.57
CA LEU A 44 -11.33 0.05 26.76
C LEU A 44 -10.25 0.06 27.84
N GLN A 45 -10.25 -0.99 28.67
CA GLN A 45 -9.23 -1.25 29.69
C GLN A 45 -8.68 -2.66 29.50
N TYR A 46 -7.37 -2.81 29.68
CA TYR A 46 -6.66 -4.07 29.52
C TYR A 46 -6.86 -4.73 28.16
N PHE A 47 -6.99 -3.94 27.10
CA PHE A 47 -7.07 -4.45 25.74
C PHE A 47 -5.82 -5.26 25.40
N GLY A 48 -6.01 -6.50 24.93
CA GLY A 48 -4.92 -7.45 24.71
C GLY A 48 -4.61 -8.35 25.91
N ILE A 49 -5.44 -8.37 26.95
CA ILE A 49 -5.26 -9.27 28.12
C ILE A 49 -5.43 -10.75 27.75
N SER A 50 -6.27 -11.04 26.77
CA SER A 50 -6.41 -12.37 26.18
C SER A 50 -6.53 -12.26 24.67
N LEU A 51 -6.06 -13.28 23.98
CA LEU A 51 -6.09 -13.40 22.52
C LEU A 51 -6.69 -14.75 22.18
N SER A 52 -7.43 -14.86 21.07
CA SER A 52 -7.85 -16.17 20.58
C SER A 52 -6.65 -17.05 20.25
N GLN A 53 -6.78 -18.35 20.54
CA GLN A 53 -5.71 -19.32 20.29
C GLN A 53 -5.44 -19.53 18.79
N SER A 54 -6.48 -19.36 17.97
CA SER A 54 -6.41 -19.39 16.52
C SER A 54 -7.11 -18.18 15.92
N SER A 55 -6.73 -17.86 14.69
CA SER A 55 -7.37 -16.83 13.89
C SER A 55 -8.28 -17.49 12.86
N LEU A 56 -9.53 -17.70 13.25
CA LEU A 56 -10.56 -18.27 12.38
C LEU A 56 -11.23 -17.16 11.59
N ASP A 57 -11.69 -17.47 10.38
CA ASP A 57 -12.53 -16.56 9.61
C ASP A 57 -13.96 -16.57 10.17
N HIS A 58 -14.28 -15.56 10.97
CA HIS A 58 -15.62 -15.33 11.51
C HIS A 58 -16.46 -14.41 10.61
N SER A 59 -15.79 -13.68 9.72
CA SER A 59 -16.39 -12.71 8.81
C SER A 59 -16.88 -13.27 7.48
N GLN A 60 -16.48 -14.51 7.16
CA GLN A 60 -16.75 -15.21 5.91
C GLN A 60 -16.11 -14.54 4.67
N ASP A 61 -15.03 -13.79 4.87
CA ASP A 61 -14.25 -13.19 3.78
C ASP A 61 -12.97 -13.96 3.44
N GLN A 62 -12.76 -15.09 4.10
CA GLN A 62 -11.65 -16.05 3.92
C GLN A 62 -10.30 -15.50 4.39
N LEU A 63 -10.33 -14.41 5.16
CA LEU A 63 -9.19 -13.89 5.88
C LEU A 63 -9.30 -14.24 7.38
N PRO A 64 -8.17 -14.44 8.07
CA PRO A 64 -8.19 -14.77 9.49
C PRO A 64 -8.63 -13.57 10.33
N ASP A 65 -9.58 -13.78 11.24
CA ASP A 65 -9.99 -12.77 12.22
C ASP A 65 -9.32 -13.00 13.57
N LEU A 66 -9.11 -11.93 14.33
CA LEU A 66 -8.49 -11.98 15.66
C LEU A 66 -9.48 -11.52 16.73
N ALA A 67 -9.76 -12.37 17.72
CA ALA A 67 -10.50 -11.95 18.91
C ALA A 67 -9.54 -11.48 20.01
N VAL A 68 -9.81 -10.29 20.55
CA VAL A 68 -9.00 -9.62 21.57
C VAL A 68 -9.86 -9.33 22.79
N GLY A 69 -9.47 -9.90 23.93
CA GLY A 69 -10.11 -9.64 25.21
C GLY A 69 -9.70 -8.31 25.82
N SER A 70 -10.62 -7.77 26.61
CA SER A 70 -10.46 -6.57 27.44
C SER A 70 -11.29 -6.75 28.72
N LYS A 71 -11.14 -5.84 29.68
CA LYS A 71 -12.01 -5.83 30.85
C LYS A 71 -13.46 -5.58 30.43
N GLY A 72 -14.31 -6.59 30.60
CA GLY A 72 -15.75 -6.51 30.32
C GLY A 72 -16.13 -6.47 28.84
N ALA A 73 -15.20 -6.74 27.92
CA ALA A 73 -15.47 -6.75 26.48
C ALA A 73 -14.54 -7.70 25.71
N VAL A 74 -15.01 -8.17 24.57
CA VAL A 74 -14.21 -8.86 23.56
C VAL A 74 -14.42 -8.13 22.24
N THR A 75 -13.33 -7.85 21.52
CA THR A 75 -13.37 -7.20 20.20
C THR A 75 -12.91 -8.21 19.16
N LEU A 76 -13.66 -8.33 18.06
CA LEU A 76 -13.23 -9.07 16.89
C LEU A 76 -12.63 -8.10 15.87
N LEU A 77 -11.35 -8.27 15.54
CA LEU A 77 -10.64 -7.50 14.52
C LEU A 77 -10.58 -8.31 13.24
N ARG A 78 -11.08 -7.72 12.15
CA ARG A 78 -11.08 -8.33 10.82
C ARG A 78 -9.80 -7.99 10.07
N SER A 79 -9.20 -9.00 9.43
CA SER A 79 -8.07 -8.77 8.52
C SER A 79 -8.52 -8.05 7.23
N ARG A 80 -7.58 -7.47 6.49
CA ARG A 80 -7.87 -6.82 5.20
C ARG A 80 -7.12 -7.53 4.08
N PRO A 81 -7.69 -7.60 2.87
CA PRO A 81 -6.97 -8.11 1.70
C PRO A 81 -5.63 -7.40 1.50
N ILE A 82 -4.60 -8.17 1.16
CA ILE A 82 -3.27 -7.63 0.82
C ILE A 82 -3.02 -7.89 -0.67
N VAL A 83 -2.71 -6.81 -1.38
CA VAL A 83 -2.39 -6.83 -2.81
C VAL A 83 -0.93 -6.42 -3.01
N ASP A 84 -0.27 -7.02 -3.99
CA ASP A 84 1.01 -6.55 -4.51
C ASP A 84 0.74 -5.64 -5.71
N LEU A 85 1.30 -4.43 -5.70
CA LEU A 85 1.14 -3.47 -6.79
C LEU A 85 2.48 -3.28 -7.48
N GLN A 86 2.57 -3.82 -8.68
CA GLN A 86 3.73 -3.69 -9.54
C GLN A 86 3.52 -2.56 -10.55
N ASN A 87 4.59 -1.85 -10.89
CA ASN A 87 4.55 -0.80 -11.88
C ASN A 87 5.68 -0.94 -12.89
N THR A 88 5.37 -0.64 -14.15
CA THR A 88 6.37 -0.58 -15.23
C THR A 88 6.30 0.79 -15.90
N LEU A 89 7.46 1.36 -16.20
CA LEU A 89 7.59 2.66 -16.83
C LEU A 89 8.46 2.53 -18.07
N THR A 90 7.90 2.88 -19.23
CA THR A 90 8.57 2.83 -20.52
C THR A 90 8.51 4.18 -21.21
N TYR A 91 9.47 4.43 -22.11
CA TYR A 91 9.61 5.70 -22.82
C TYR A 91 9.66 5.46 -24.33
N ASN A 92 9.01 6.34 -25.09
CA ASN A 92 9.12 6.39 -26.53
C ASN A 92 9.38 7.83 -26.99
N PRO A 93 10.53 8.12 -27.63
CA PRO A 93 11.62 7.18 -27.93
C PRO A 93 12.38 6.76 -26.65
N SER A 94 13.07 5.61 -26.71
CA SER A 94 13.91 5.14 -25.60
C SER A 94 15.17 5.99 -25.38
N LYS A 95 15.55 6.79 -26.38
CA LYS A 95 16.65 7.77 -26.33
C LYS A 95 16.22 9.03 -27.06
N ILE A 96 16.43 10.18 -26.42
CA ILE A 96 16.15 11.49 -27.02
C ILE A 96 17.40 11.93 -27.81
N PRO A 97 17.30 12.10 -29.14
CA PRO A 97 18.43 12.59 -29.95
C PRO A 97 18.82 14.01 -29.53
N THR A 98 20.09 14.25 -29.25
CA THR A 98 20.61 15.59 -28.88
C THR A 98 21.06 16.43 -30.08
N ARG A 99 21.09 15.82 -31.28
CA ARG A 99 21.54 16.45 -32.52
C ARG A 99 20.39 16.88 -33.42
N ASP A 100 19.15 16.58 -33.03
CA ASP A 100 18.00 17.12 -33.73
C ASP A 100 17.91 18.62 -33.41
N THR A 101 18.16 19.43 -34.43
CA THR A 101 18.17 20.90 -34.36
C THR A 101 16.89 21.50 -34.89
N ASN A 102 15.92 20.67 -35.30
CA ASN A 102 14.68 21.16 -35.84
C ASN A 102 13.73 21.62 -34.72
N CYS A 103 13.87 22.88 -34.32
CA CYS A 103 13.02 23.52 -33.32
C CYS A 103 11.63 23.93 -33.84
N THR A 104 11.26 23.63 -35.10
CA THR A 104 9.92 23.99 -35.63
C THR A 104 8.83 23.02 -35.21
N SER A 105 9.18 21.80 -34.81
CA SER A 105 8.23 20.78 -34.35
C SER A 105 8.62 20.32 -32.95
N PRO A 106 7.69 20.29 -31.97
CA PRO A 106 8.00 19.78 -30.64
C PRO A 106 8.36 18.28 -30.72
N LEU A 107 9.41 17.90 -29.99
CA LEU A 107 9.77 16.49 -29.82
C LEU A 107 8.58 15.75 -29.22
N ARG A 108 8.13 14.68 -29.89
CA ARG A 108 7.05 13.82 -29.39
C ARG A 108 7.65 12.75 -28.49
N ASN A 109 7.85 13.09 -27.21
CA ASN A 109 8.24 12.10 -26.21
C ASN A 109 7.01 11.67 -25.42
N THR A 110 6.82 10.37 -25.29
CA THR A 110 5.79 9.77 -24.44
C THR A 110 6.45 8.92 -23.37
N LEU A 111 5.85 8.92 -22.19
CA LEU A 111 6.11 7.94 -21.15
C LEU A 111 4.82 7.15 -20.91
N LYS A 112 4.94 5.84 -20.82
CA LYS A 112 3.83 4.92 -20.56
C LYS A 112 4.07 4.27 -19.20
N LEU A 113 3.15 4.54 -18.27
CA LEU A 113 3.15 3.99 -16.93
C LEU A 113 2.04 2.94 -16.83
N CYS A 114 2.41 1.71 -16.53
CA CYS A 114 1.47 0.62 -16.32
C CYS A 114 1.50 0.17 -14.86
N PHE A 115 0.34 -0.21 -14.35
CA PHE A 115 0.15 -0.81 -13.04
C PHE A 115 -0.46 -2.19 -13.19
N THR A 116 0.08 -3.16 -12.46
CA THR A 116 -0.45 -4.51 -12.35
C THR A 116 -0.66 -4.81 -10.88
N MET A 117 -1.88 -5.22 -10.52
CA MET A 117 -2.24 -5.56 -9.15
C MET A 117 -2.40 -7.07 -9.03
N ASP A 118 -1.53 -7.71 -8.25
CA ASP A 118 -1.57 -9.13 -7.99
C ASP A 118 -2.08 -9.42 -6.58
N ARG A 119 -2.71 -10.58 -6.41
CA ARG A 119 -3.13 -11.05 -5.10
C ARG A 119 -1.98 -11.77 -4.41
N LEU A 120 -1.80 -11.53 -3.12
CA LEU A 120 -1.10 -12.50 -2.29
C LEU A 120 -2.03 -13.71 -2.10
N LYS A 121 -1.46 -14.92 -2.15
CA LYS A 121 -2.20 -16.21 -2.18
C LYS A 121 -3.32 -16.27 -1.12
N ASN A 122 -4.44 -16.90 -1.49
CA ASN A 122 -5.63 -17.22 -0.67
C ASN A 122 -6.76 -16.19 -0.59
N ASP A 123 -6.81 -15.17 -1.47
CA ASP A 123 -8.00 -14.32 -1.60
C ASP A 123 -8.91 -14.77 -2.77
N PRO A 124 -10.12 -15.27 -2.51
CA PRO A 124 -11.09 -15.73 -3.52
C PRO A 124 -12.12 -14.67 -3.92
N GLN A 125 -12.04 -13.46 -3.37
CA GLN A 125 -12.98 -12.39 -3.68
C GLN A 125 -12.78 -11.93 -5.13
N SER A 126 -13.78 -12.06 -6.00
CA SER A 126 -13.60 -12.00 -7.46
C SER A 126 -13.16 -10.62 -7.99
N ASP A 127 -13.49 -9.54 -7.31
CA ASP A 127 -13.41 -8.18 -7.88
C ASP A 127 -12.73 -7.19 -6.92
N LEU A 128 -11.39 -7.22 -6.88
CA LEU A 128 -10.59 -6.19 -6.22
C LEU A 128 -10.28 -5.07 -7.21
N ASN A 129 -10.63 -3.84 -6.83
CA ASN A 129 -10.31 -2.63 -7.54
C ASN A 129 -9.68 -1.62 -6.57
N ALA A 130 -8.68 -0.87 -7.03
CA ALA A 130 -8.03 0.17 -6.25
C ALA A 130 -7.90 1.46 -7.07
N ASN A 131 -8.18 2.59 -6.43
CA ASN A 131 -7.89 3.91 -7.01
C ASN A 131 -6.48 4.32 -6.59
N ILE A 132 -5.56 4.33 -7.54
CA ILE A 132 -4.16 4.68 -7.32
C ILE A 132 -3.94 6.14 -7.70
N ASN A 133 -3.59 6.95 -6.71
CA ASN A 133 -3.08 8.30 -6.93
C ASN A 133 -1.56 8.21 -7.15
N TYR A 134 -1.09 8.59 -8.34
CA TYR A 134 0.33 8.58 -8.66
C TYR A 134 0.80 9.98 -9.07
N THR A 135 2.08 10.25 -8.83
CA THR A 135 2.75 11.47 -9.26
C THR A 135 4.01 11.12 -10.02
N ILE A 136 4.12 11.63 -11.24
CA ILE A 136 5.34 11.51 -12.06
C ILE A 136 6.10 12.82 -11.97
N LYS A 137 7.40 12.72 -11.74
CA LYS A 137 8.29 13.87 -11.61
C LYS A 137 9.47 13.74 -12.56
N LEU A 138 9.48 14.56 -13.61
CA LEU A 138 10.55 14.57 -14.61
C LEU A 138 11.82 15.21 -14.03
N ASP A 139 12.98 14.61 -14.30
CA ASP A 139 14.28 15.06 -13.80
C ASP A 139 14.29 15.26 -12.25
N ALA A 140 13.62 14.38 -11.50
CA ALA A 140 13.36 14.51 -10.06
C ALA A 140 14.59 14.83 -9.19
N LYS A 141 15.75 14.31 -9.57
CA LYS A 141 17.02 14.46 -8.83
C LYS A 141 17.82 15.70 -9.24
N ARG A 142 17.37 16.47 -10.25
CA ARG A 142 18.07 17.65 -10.76
C ARG A 142 17.44 18.94 -10.24
N GLN A 143 18.28 19.93 -9.91
CA GLN A 143 17.83 21.29 -9.61
C GLN A 143 17.36 22.02 -10.86
N SER A 144 18.14 21.95 -11.94
CA SER A 144 17.72 22.42 -13.27
C SER A 144 17.18 21.23 -14.09
N TYR A 145 15.87 21.22 -14.31
CA TYR A 145 15.14 20.17 -15.02
C TYR A 145 15.09 20.47 -16.51
N ARG A 146 15.32 19.43 -17.32
CA ARG A 146 15.34 19.53 -18.78
C ARG A 146 14.04 19.10 -19.44
N ALA A 147 13.18 18.41 -18.69
CA ALA A 147 11.96 17.84 -19.20
C ALA A 147 10.75 18.31 -18.40
N TYR A 148 9.62 18.51 -19.09
CA TYR A 148 8.40 19.07 -18.53
C TYR A 148 7.16 18.55 -19.27
N PHE A 149 6.06 18.39 -18.54
CA PHE A 149 4.76 18.01 -19.13
C PHE A 149 4.10 19.18 -19.86
N SER A 150 4.35 20.39 -19.38
CA SER A 150 3.97 21.67 -19.99
C SER A 150 4.88 22.77 -19.44
N GLU A 151 4.86 23.97 -20.01
CA GLU A 151 5.84 25.03 -19.68
C GLU A 151 6.01 25.21 -18.17
N LYS A 152 7.23 24.98 -17.67
CA LYS A 152 7.61 25.03 -16.24
C LYS A 152 6.91 24.02 -15.31
N ILE A 153 6.12 23.09 -15.83
CA ILE A 153 5.44 22.03 -15.06
C ILE A 153 6.14 20.69 -15.27
N ARG A 154 6.89 20.22 -14.27
CA ARG A 154 7.62 18.94 -14.30
C ARG A 154 7.00 17.81 -13.46
N ASP A 155 6.02 18.16 -12.62
CA ASP A 155 5.32 17.23 -11.74
C ASP A 155 3.89 17.06 -12.28
N LEU A 156 3.42 15.82 -12.40
CA LEU A 156 2.09 15.48 -12.87
C LEU A 156 1.44 14.47 -11.94
N SER A 157 0.30 14.84 -11.35
CA SER A 157 -0.51 13.92 -10.54
C SER A 157 -1.75 13.47 -11.30
N ARG A 158 -2.07 12.19 -11.18
CA ARG A 158 -3.22 11.54 -11.81
C ARG A 158 -3.77 10.45 -10.89
N MET A 159 -4.99 10.03 -11.20
CA MET A 159 -5.67 8.91 -10.54
C MET A 159 -6.02 7.87 -11.59
N ILE A 160 -5.74 6.60 -11.30
CA ILE A 160 -6.10 5.47 -12.16
C ILE A 160 -6.77 4.37 -11.32
N SER A 161 -7.89 3.86 -11.81
CA SER A 161 -8.56 2.70 -11.19
C SER A 161 -7.97 1.42 -11.76
N VAL A 162 -7.22 0.68 -10.95
CA VAL A 162 -6.53 -0.56 -11.31
C VAL A 162 -7.31 -1.76 -10.78
N SER A 163 -7.40 -2.82 -11.57
CA SER A 163 -7.94 -4.12 -11.19
C SER A 163 -6.84 -5.17 -11.29
N LEU A 164 -7.17 -6.46 -11.25
CA LEU A 164 -6.18 -7.53 -11.42
C LEU A 164 -5.53 -7.59 -12.80
N GLN A 165 -6.05 -6.83 -13.77
CA GLN A 165 -5.47 -6.72 -15.10
C GLN A 165 -4.55 -5.50 -15.18
N GLU A 166 -3.49 -5.61 -15.98
CA GLU A 166 -2.60 -4.48 -16.24
C GLU A 166 -3.40 -3.30 -16.83
N LYS A 167 -3.16 -2.11 -16.29
CA LYS A 167 -3.74 -0.88 -16.79
C LYS A 167 -2.67 0.19 -16.93
N CYS A 168 -2.68 0.89 -18.06
CA CYS A 168 -1.66 1.86 -18.42
C CYS A 168 -2.25 3.23 -18.74
N ASP A 169 -1.49 4.27 -18.39
CA ASP A 169 -1.67 5.63 -18.89
C ASP A 169 -0.43 6.08 -19.66
N GLU A 170 -0.66 6.87 -20.72
CA GLU A 170 0.41 7.50 -21.50
C GLU A 170 0.41 9.01 -21.27
N HIS A 171 1.61 9.58 -21.13
CA HIS A 171 1.80 11.00 -20.89
C HIS A 171 2.85 11.57 -21.85
N ASN A 172 2.47 12.63 -22.54
CA ASN A 172 3.40 13.40 -23.38
C ASN A 172 4.26 14.31 -22.49
N PHE A 173 5.53 14.46 -22.87
CA PHE A 173 6.43 15.42 -22.26
C PHE A 173 7.39 16.01 -23.30
N LEU A 174 7.94 17.15 -22.93
CA LEU A 174 8.91 17.95 -23.69
C LEU A 174 10.27 17.90 -23.00
#